data_AF-A0AAD7GGG8-F1
#
_entry.id   AF-A0AAD7GGG8-F1
#
_cell.length_a   1.000
_cell.length_b   1.000
_cell.length_c   1.000
_cell.angle_alpha   90.00
_cell.angle_beta   90.00
_cell.angle_gamma   90.00
#
_symmetry.space_group_name_H-M   'P 1'
#
loop_
_entity.id
_entity.type
_entity.pdbx_description
1 polymer ?
#
loop_
_entity_poly.entity_id
_entity_poly.type
_entity_poly.pdbx_seq_one_letter_code
_entity_poly.pdbx_strand_id
1 'polypeptide(L)'
;MRLHAQALFQARAGPSWQNDPVKRYSAENGRMLRTGQVIDAIHLEGGASVLLKVISKDIHPDEAKVFEYFSSQGVASDPRNHCIPLLSKLSPPDDEDKLIFVMKLLRRYDSPRFDTFGEVAEYFRQIFEIGHPFSGLHVLHQHRVAHRIVNTCPDRGLNMMMDGIHLFPDGSHPQHQYQDYMWHSFKRLRHYTRTQRPVKYYFIDFGISSMFAPEEDTRVEGIEGGDNSPSEEEICRFHPKFWICSLCTDIYCLGDWIRTELLEVNHRQRYDLMDVSAKYGFDFMRLLVSAMVHDDPAKCPKIDEVVV
;
A
#
# COMPACT_ATOMS: atom_id res chain seq x y z
N MET A 1 -3.14 25.36 5.62
CA MET A 1 -3.98 24.15 5.70
C MET A 1 -4.33 23.88 7.15
N ARG A 2 -5.61 23.79 7.51
CA ARG A 2 -6.04 23.47 8.88
C ARG A 2 -6.58 22.04 8.95
N LEU A 3 -5.97 21.21 9.80
CA LEU A 3 -6.28 19.80 9.96
C LEU A 3 -6.75 19.50 11.37
N HIS A 4 -7.60 18.47 11.48
CA HIS A 4 -8.15 18.01 12.73
C HIS A 4 -7.92 16.51 12.88
N ALA A 5 -6.85 16.11 13.58
CA ALA A 5 -6.53 14.70 13.82
C ALA A 5 -7.61 14.05 14.69
N GLN A 6 -8.21 12.95 14.21
CA GLN A 6 -9.36 12.36 14.88
C GLN A 6 -8.98 11.73 16.23
N ALA A 7 -7.78 11.14 16.35
CA ALA A 7 -7.34 10.58 17.63
C ALA A 7 -7.04 11.64 18.70
N LEU A 8 -6.80 12.91 18.32
CA LEU A 8 -6.48 13.99 19.27
C LEU A 8 -7.72 14.74 19.80
N PHE A 9 -8.90 14.60 19.19
CA PHE A 9 -10.11 15.25 19.73
C PHE A 9 -10.59 14.62 21.04
N GLN A 10 -10.23 13.36 21.30
CA GLN A 10 -10.49 12.72 22.59
C GLN A 10 -9.39 12.97 23.64
N ALA A 11 -8.46 13.89 23.39
CA ALA A 11 -7.55 14.40 24.43
C ALA A 11 -8.17 15.56 25.23
N ARG A 12 -9.16 16.28 24.67
CA ARG A 12 -9.87 17.38 25.39
C ARG A 12 -11.09 16.91 26.17
N ALA A 13 -11.73 15.82 25.76
CA ALA A 13 -12.66 15.07 26.58
C ALA A 13 -11.93 13.79 26.97
N GLY A 14 -11.58 13.61 28.25
CA GLY A 14 -10.78 12.47 28.72
C GLY A 14 -11.27 11.11 28.19
N PRO A 15 -10.44 10.06 28.25
CA PRO A 15 -10.74 8.77 27.64
C PRO A 15 -12.15 8.30 28.05
N SER A 16 -13.00 7.97 27.08
CA SER A 16 -14.37 7.46 27.29
C SER A 16 -14.46 6.19 28.15
N TRP A 17 -13.32 5.55 28.44
CA TRP A 17 -13.14 4.40 29.33
C TRP A 17 -12.56 4.79 30.71
N GLN A 18 -12.40 6.08 31.02
CA GLN A 18 -11.85 6.58 32.28
C GLN A 18 -12.63 6.10 33.51
N ASN A 19 -13.94 5.89 33.36
CA ASN A 19 -14.83 5.39 34.42
C ASN A 19 -15.16 3.89 34.29
N ASP A 20 -14.64 3.21 33.26
CA ASP A 20 -14.91 1.79 33.00
C ASP A 20 -13.73 1.15 32.25
N PRO A 21 -12.76 0.56 32.97
CA PRO A 21 -11.58 -0.06 32.38
C PRO A 21 -11.91 -1.23 31.43
N VAL A 22 -13.08 -1.87 31.57
CA VAL A 22 -13.53 -2.95 30.68
C VAL A 22 -13.88 -2.37 29.30
N LYS A 23 -14.39 -1.14 29.24
CA LYS A 23 -14.63 -0.42 27.98
C LYS A 23 -13.37 0.01 27.25
N ARG A 24 -12.18 -0.05 27.87
CA ARG A 24 -10.90 0.25 27.18
C ARG A 24 -10.77 -0.51 25.87
N TYR A 25 -11.10 -1.80 25.88
CA TYR A 25 -10.93 -2.66 24.71
C TYR A 25 -12.05 -2.50 23.68
N SER A 26 -13.19 -1.89 24.03
CA SER A 26 -14.31 -1.65 23.11
C SER A 26 -14.44 -0.19 22.66
N ALA A 27 -13.78 0.74 23.33
CA ALA A 27 -13.76 2.15 23.00
C ALA A 27 -12.72 2.47 21.93
N GLU A 28 -13.11 3.30 20.96
CA GLU A 28 -12.28 3.77 19.84
C GLU A 28 -10.94 4.38 20.32
N ASN A 29 -10.97 5.24 21.34
CA ASN A 29 -9.80 5.87 21.98
C ASN A 29 -8.98 4.98 22.93
N GLY A 30 -9.45 3.76 23.20
CA GLY A 30 -8.72 2.77 23.99
C GLY A 30 -7.87 1.85 23.12
N ARG A 31 -8.05 1.92 21.78
CA ARG A 31 -7.27 1.17 20.80
C ARG A 31 -5.98 1.90 20.46
N MET A 32 -4.88 1.15 20.43
CA MET A 32 -3.59 1.65 19.96
C MET A 32 -3.63 1.83 18.45
N LEU A 33 -2.96 2.88 17.96
CA LEU A 33 -2.68 3.03 16.53
C LEU A 33 -1.94 1.79 16.03
N ARG A 34 -2.32 1.29 14.86
CA ARG A 34 -1.68 0.10 14.25
C ARG A 34 -0.20 0.33 13.94
N THR A 35 0.17 1.58 13.64
CA THR A 35 1.55 2.01 13.40
C THR A 35 1.71 3.41 13.99
N GLY A 36 2.76 3.65 14.78
CA GLY A 36 2.97 4.94 15.45
C GLY A 36 3.23 6.13 14.52
N GLN A 37 3.40 5.89 13.22
CA GLN A 37 3.76 6.89 12.22
C GLN A 37 2.57 7.41 11.39
N VAL A 38 1.37 6.82 11.50
CA VAL A 38 0.20 7.25 10.70
C VAL A 38 -1.03 7.49 11.55
N ILE A 39 -1.81 8.51 11.18
CA ILE A 39 -3.06 8.88 11.84
C ILE A 39 -4.01 9.54 10.83
N ASP A 40 -5.31 9.32 10.97
CA ASP A 40 -6.32 9.97 10.15
C ASP A 40 -6.74 11.35 10.73
N ALA A 41 -7.14 12.25 9.84
CA ALA A 41 -7.57 13.61 10.17
C ALA A 41 -8.69 14.09 9.25
N ILE A 42 -9.34 15.18 9.63
CA ILE A 42 -10.32 15.89 8.80
C ILE A 42 -9.71 17.22 8.35
N HIS A 43 -9.78 17.50 7.06
CA HIS A 43 -9.48 18.82 6.52
C HIS A 43 -10.61 19.80 6.85
N LEU A 44 -10.34 20.83 7.66
CA LEU A 44 -11.39 21.67 8.24
C LEU A 44 -12.16 22.51 7.22
N GLU A 45 -11.52 22.90 6.12
CA GLU A 45 -12.18 23.73 5.09
C GLU A 45 -13.06 22.90 4.15
N GLY A 46 -12.69 21.63 3.92
CA GLY A 46 -13.37 20.76 2.95
C GLY A 46 -14.15 19.59 3.55
N GLY A 47 -14.03 19.35 4.85
CA GLY A 47 -14.62 18.19 5.54
C GLY A 47 -14.04 16.82 5.12
N ALA A 48 -13.07 16.79 4.20
CA ALA A 48 -12.52 15.56 3.65
C ALA A 48 -11.62 14.85 4.67
N SER A 49 -11.77 13.53 4.77
CA SER A 49 -10.84 12.68 5.55
C SER A 49 -9.50 12.54 4.83
N VAL A 50 -8.42 12.72 5.56
CA VAL A 50 -7.04 12.63 5.08
C VAL A 50 -6.21 11.73 6.00
N LEU A 51 -5.09 11.24 5.48
CA LEU A 51 -4.09 10.52 6.24
C LEU A 51 -2.91 11.44 6.52
N LEU A 52 -2.42 11.45 7.75
CA LEU A 52 -1.18 12.09 8.16
C LEU A 52 -0.14 11.00 8.38
N LYS A 53 1.00 11.09 7.69
CA LYS A 53 2.16 10.20 7.90
C LYS A 53 3.35 11.03 8.36
N VAL A 54 3.98 10.61 9.45
CA VAL A 54 5.24 11.18 9.93
C VAL A 54 6.39 10.49 9.20
N ILE A 55 7.26 11.27 8.59
CA ILE A 55 8.46 10.83 7.88
C ILE A 55 9.67 11.33 8.67
N SER A 56 10.63 10.46 8.94
CA SER A 56 11.93 10.83 9.49
C SER A 56 12.94 10.98 8.37
N LYS A 57 13.54 12.17 8.24
CA LYS A 57 14.52 12.47 7.20
C LYS A 57 15.81 11.67 7.39
N ASP A 58 16.18 11.40 8.63
CA ASP A 58 17.42 10.69 8.96
C ASP A 58 17.32 9.18 8.72
N ILE A 59 16.16 8.60 9.04
CA ILE A 59 15.94 7.15 8.93
C ILE A 59 15.53 6.77 7.50
N HIS A 60 14.69 7.59 6.86
CA HIS A 60 14.13 7.31 5.54
C HIS A 60 14.35 8.49 4.57
N PRO A 61 15.61 8.82 4.24
CA PRO A 61 15.96 10.02 3.46
C PRO A 61 15.36 10.02 2.05
N ASP A 62 15.14 8.84 1.46
CA ASP A 62 14.59 8.72 0.11
C ASP A 62 13.07 8.71 0.09
N GLU A 63 12.41 8.33 1.19
CA GLU A 63 10.95 8.30 1.26
C GLU A 63 10.36 9.68 0.96
N ALA A 64 10.89 10.72 1.60
CA ALA A 64 10.46 12.09 1.37
C ALA A 64 10.69 12.53 -0.09
N LYS A 65 11.86 12.19 -0.66
CA LYS A 65 12.21 12.56 -2.04
C LYS A 65 11.28 11.89 -3.05
N VAL A 66 10.99 10.60 -2.87
CA VAL A 66 10.12 9.82 -3.75
C VAL A 66 8.71 10.41 -3.76
N PHE A 67 8.12 10.67 -2.59
CA PHE A 67 6.79 11.28 -2.49
C PHE A 67 6.73 12.65 -3.17
N GLU A 68 7.72 13.50 -2.93
CA GLU A 68 7.78 14.83 -3.52
C GLU A 68 7.97 14.77 -5.05
N TYR A 69 8.80 13.85 -5.54
CA TYR A 69 9.05 13.66 -6.96
C TYR A 69 7.80 13.20 -7.71
N PHE A 70 7.13 12.15 -7.24
CA PHE A 70 5.91 11.66 -7.89
C PHE A 70 4.70 12.56 -7.70
N SER A 71 4.75 13.50 -6.76
CA SER A 71 3.73 14.54 -6.59
C SER A 71 4.08 15.86 -7.30
N SER A 72 5.25 15.93 -7.97
CA SER A 72 5.69 17.13 -8.68
C SER A 72 4.94 17.34 -10.01
N GLN A 73 4.91 18.59 -10.46
CA GLN A 73 4.27 18.95 -11.73
C GLN A 73 4.95 18.22 -12.90
N GLY A 74 4.16 17.58 -13.76
CA GLY A 74 4.64 16.74 -14.87
C GLY A 74 4.49 15.25 -14.57
N VAL A 75 5.05 14.78 -13.44
CA VAL A 75 4.95 13.35 -13.04
C VAL A 75 3.59 13.04 -12.41
N ALA A 76 3.04 13.96 -11.60
CA ALA A 76 1.73 13.79 -10.96
C ALA A 76 0.57 13.77 -11.98
N SER A 77 0.76 14.36 -13.15
CA SER A 77 -0.25 14.36 -14.23
C SER A 77 -0.22 13.11 -15.09
N ASP A 78 0.80 12.25 -14.96
CA ASP A 78 0.83 10.99 -15.69
C ASP A 78 -0.28 10.08 -15.14
N PRO A 79 -1.29 9.69 -15.95
CA PRO A 79 -2.38 8.83 -15.49
C PRO A 79 -1.88 7.47 -14.97
N ARG A 80 -0.70 7.04 -15.42
CA ARG A 80 0.01 5.82 -15.03
C ARG A 80 0.69 5.92 -13.69
N ASN A 81 0.84 7.13 -13.17
CA ASN A 81 1.37 7.33 -11.84
C ASN A 81 0.34 6.83 -10.83
N HIS A 82 0.69 5.72 -10.22
CA HIS A 82 -0.04 5.08 -9.12
C HIS A 82 0.67 5.31 -7.78
N CYS A 83 1.62 6.24 -7.65
CA CYS A 83 2.07 6.68 -6.33
C CYS A 83 0.98 7.51 -5.68
N ILE A 84 0.72 7.30 -4.39
CA ILE A 84 -0.27 8.11 -3.66
C ILE A 84 0.16 9.60 -3.70
N PRO A 85 -0.73 10.52 -4.13
CA PRO A 85 -0.37 11.93 -4.25
C PRO A 85 -0.27 12.61 -2.89
N LEU A 86 0.76 13.45 -2.75
CA LEU A 86 0.93 14.34 -1.60
C LEU A 86 0.00 15.55 -1.75
N LEU A 87 -0.94 15.71 -0.82
CA LEU A 87 -1.86 16.87 -0.80
C LEU A 87 -1.19 18.10 -0.17
N SER A 88 -0.38 17.89 0.86
CA SER A 88 0.39 18.93 1.52
C SER A 88 1.53 18.34 2.32
N LYS A 89 2.57 19.15 2.53
CA LYS A 89 3.68 18.89 3.45
C LYS A 89 3.61 19.86 4.61
N LEU A 90 3.77 19.38 5.84
CA LEU A 90 3.88 20.19 7.04
C LEU A 90 5.22 19.91 7.72
N SER A 91 5.85 20.96 8.22
CA SER A 91 7.06 20.86 9.04
C SER A 91 6.69 21.09 10.51
N PRO A 92 6.95 20.13 11.41
CA PRO A 92 6.82 20.36 12.84
C PRO A 92 7.74 21.53 13.28
N PRO A 93 7.26 22.49 14.09
CA PRO A 93 8.08 23.63 14.51
C PRO A 93 9.20 23.24 15.48
N ASP A 94 9.04 22.12 16.20
CA ASP A 94 9.96 21.68 17.26
C ASP A 94 10.86 20.50 16.85
N ASP A 95 10.77 20.05 15.59
CA ASP A 95 11.50 18.87 15.10
C ASP A 95 11.79 19.01 13.59
N GLU A 96 12.97 19.54 13.28
CA GLU A 96 13.41 19.81 11.89
C GLU A 96 13.70 18.52 11.12
N ASP A 97 13.93 17.39 11.80
CA ASP A 97 14.28 16.10 11.19
C ASP A 97 13.03 15.30 10.80
N LYS A 98 11.84 15.84 11.08
CA LYS A 98 10.56 15.23 10.71
C LYS A 98 9.79 16.04 9.68
N LEU A 99 9.00 15.32 8.88
CA LEU A 99 7.97 15.88 8.00
C LEU A 99 6.65 15.20 8.32
N ILE A 100 5.55 15.93 8.19
CA ILE A 100 4.21 15.36 8.22
C ILE A 100 3.62 15.50 6.83
N PHE A 101 3.42 14.37 6.16
CA PHE A 101 2.78 14.28 4.87
C PHE A 101 1.28 14.14 5.04
N VAL A 102 0.55 14.98 4.33
CA VAL A 102 -0.90 14.90 4.24
C VAL A 102 -1.27 14.27 2.91
N MET A 103 -1.93 13.12 2.98
CA MET A 103 -2.27 12.30 1.83
C MET A 103 -3.75 11.95 1.85
N LYS A 104 -4.24 11.42 0.73
CA LYS A 104 -5.60 10.91 0.67
C LYS A 104 -5.77 9.74 1.65
N LEU A 105 -6.89 9.71 2.38
CA LEU A 105 -7.24 8.53 3.14
C LEU A 105 -7.64 7.41 2.16
N LEU A 106 -6.89 6.32 2.15
CA LEU A 106 -7.12 5.18 1.27
C LEU A 106 -7.70 3.99 2.03
N ARG A 107 -8.30 3.08 1.26
CA ARG A 107 -8.90 1.84 1.74
C ARG A 107 -8.02 0.65 1.37
N ARG A 108 -8.00 -0.40 2.19
CA ARG A 108 -7.35 -1.66 1.79
C ARG A 108 -7.91 -2.14 0.44
N TYR A 109 -7.02 -2.56 -0.44
CA TYR A 109 -7.33 -2.94 -1.83
C TYR A 109 -8.35 -4.08 -1.93
N ASP A 110 -8.43 -4.94 -0.91
CA ASP A 110 -9.27 -6.14 -0.78
C ASP A 110 -10.58 -5.92 0.00
N SER A 111 -10.91 -4.68 0.36
CA SER A 111 -12.10 -4.36 1.18
C SER A 111 -13.01 -3.36 0.46
N PRO A 112 -14.19 -3.74 -0.06
CA PRO A 112 -14.81 -5.07 0.02
C PRO A 112 -14.04 -6.10 -0.80
N ARG A 113 -14.28 -7.40 -0.59
CA ARG A 113 -13.62 -8.44 -1.41
C ARG A 113 -13.92 -8.23 -2.90
N PHE A 114 -13.08 -8.76 -3.77
CA PHE A 114 -13.31 -8.73 -5.21
C PHE A 114 -14.56 -9.53 -5.56
N ASP A 115 -15.46 -8.92 -6.34
CA ASP A 115 -16.76 -9.52 -6.68
C ASP A 115 -16.70 -10.33 -7.98
N THR A 116 -15.86 -9.93 -8.93
CA THR A 116 -15.74 -10.59 -10.24
C THR A 116 -14.29 -10.75 -10.68
N PHE A 117 -14.04 -11.67 -11.62
CA PHE A 117 -12.75 -11.81 -12.31
C PHE A 117 -12.30 -10.50 -12.96
N GLY A 118 -13.24 -9.70 -13.48
CA GLY A 118 -12.95 -8.40 -14.08
C GLY A 118 -12.39 -7.40 -13.09
N GLU A 119 -12.84 -7.43 -11.82
CA GLU A 119 -12.29 -6.53 -10.79
C GLU A 119 -10.84 -6.89 -10.43
N VAL A 120 -10.54 -8.18 -10.40
CA VAL A 120 -9.18 -8.68 -10.15
C VAL A 120 -8.28 -8.39 -11.35
N ALA A 121 -8.78 -8.63 -12.57
CA ALA A 121 -8.07 -8.27 -13.78
C ALA A 121 -7.77 -6.77 -13.83
N GLU A 122 -8.72 -5.89 -13.47
CA GLU A 122 -8.52 -4.43 -13.38
C GLU A 122 -7.53 -4.02 -12.29
N TYR A 123 -7.50 -4.72 -11.15
CA TYR A 123 -6.47 -4.52 -10.13
C TYR A 123 -5.09 -4.85 -10.68
N PHE A 124 -4.93 -6.02 -11.31
CA PHE A 124 -3.70 -6.40 -11.99
C PHE A 124 -3.35 -5.46 -13.13
N ARG A 125 -4.34 -4.93 -13.82
CA ARG A 125 -4.17 -3.93 -14.86
C ARG A 125 -3.44 -2.69 -14.33
N GLN A 126 -3.94 -2.11 -13.25
CA GLN A 126 -3.35 -0.91 -12.65
C GLN A 126 -1.96 -1.17 -12.03
N ILE A 127 -1.66 -2.42 -11.66
CA ILE A 127 -0.34 -2.83 -11.14
C ILE A 127 0.66 -3.15 -12.26
N PHE A 128 0.24 -3.96 -13.23
CA PHE A 128 1.08 -4.68 -14.20
C PHE A 128 0.90 -4.27 -15.66
N GLU A 129 -0.31 -3.90 -16.09
CA GLU A 129 -0.92 -4.36 -17.35
C GLU A 129 0.04 -4.88 -18.45
N ILE A 130 -0.08 -6.19 -18.70
CA ILE A 130 0.32 -6.93 -19.90
C ILE A 130 -0.54 -6.39 -21.06
N GLY A 131 0.06 -5.68 -22.02
CA GLY A 131 -0.62 -5.23 -23.25
C GLY A 131 -0.55 -3.73 -23.50
N HIS A 132 -0.10 -2.92 -22.54
CA HIS A 132 -0.12 -1.47 -22.65
C HIS A 132 0.84 -0.78 -21.66
N PRO A 133 1.59 0.28 -22.05
CA PRO A 133 2.57 0.99 -21.20
C PRO A 133 2.00 1.74 -19.97
N PHE A 134 0.83 1.36 -19.45
CA PHE A 134 0.09 2.06 -18.40
C PHE A 134 0.23 1.47 -16.98
N SER A 135 1.37 0.87 -16.63
CA SER A 135 1.55 0.25 -15.32
C SER A 135 2.23 1.16 -14.29
N GLY A 136 1.75 1.11 -13.04
CA GLY A 136 2.30 1.92 -11.96
C GLY A 136 3.73 1.55 -11.60
N LEU A 137 4.08 0.26 -11.66
CA LEU A 137 5.45 -0.20 -11.40
C LEU A 137 6.40 0.19 -12.54
N HIS A 138 5.92 0.21 -13.79
CA HIS A 138 6.71 0.72 -14.92
C HIS A 138 7.06 2.18 -14.75
N VAL A 139 6.13 3.03 -14.29
CA VAL A 139 6.45 4.44 -14.01
C VAL A 139 7.52 4.55 -12.92
N LEU A 140 7.42 3.79 -11.82
CA LEU A 140 8.46 3.76 -10.79
C LEU A 140 9.84 3.41 -11.39
N HIS A 141 9.90 2.32 -12.16
CA HIS A 141 11.16 1.83 -12.75
C HIS A 141 11.70 2.73 -13.86
N GLN A 142 10.83 3.38 -14.66
CA GLN A 142 11.22 4.40 -15.64
C GLN A 142 11.91 5.60 -14.98
N HIS A 143 11.45 5.96 -13.78
CA HIS A 143 12.06 7.00 -12.96
C HIS A 143 13.17 6.47 -12.03
N ARG A 144 13.64 5.23 -12.26
CA ARG A 144 14.70 4.57 -11.48
C ARG A 144 14.42 4.54 -9.98
N VAL A 145 13.17 4.26 -9.62
CA VAL A 145 12.76 4.03 -8.23
C VAL A 145 12.43 2.56 -8.04
N ALA A 146 13.14 1.91 -7.14
CA ALA A 146 12.79 0.57 -6.67
C ALA A 146 11.93 0.71 -5.41
N HIS A 147 10.75 0.10 -5.41
CA HIS A 147 9.85 0.16 -4.25
C HIS A 147 10.42 -0.65 -3.07
N ARG A 148 11.08 -1.78 -3.36
CA ARG A 148 11.80 -2.68 -2.45
C ARG A 148 10.94 -3.42 -1.42
N ILE A 149 9.72 -2.97 -1.17
CA ILE A 149 8.69 -3.70 -0.42
C ILE A 149 7.40 -3.70 -1.19
N VAL A 150 7.31 -4.54 -2.21
CA VAL A 150 6.03 -4.78 -2.87
C VAL A 150 5.15 -5.70 -1.99
N ASN A 151 5.75 -6.59 -1.18
CA ASN A 151 5.04 -7.55 -0.32
C ASN A 151 5.76 -7.76 1.02
N THR A 152 5.32 -7.14 2.12
CA THR A 152 5.96 -7.32 3.44
C THR A 152 5.29 -8.33 4.35
N CYS A 153 3.98 -8.58 4.24
CA CYS A 153 3.36 -9.45 5.24
C CYS A 153 2.29 -10.38 4.67
N PRO A 154 2.33 -11.69 5.03
CA PRO A 154 1.28 -12.65 4.74
C PRO A 154 -0.13 -12.24 5.24
N ASP A 155 -0.24 -11.27 6.14
CA ASP A 155 -1.51 -10.72 6.67
C ASP A 155 -1.89 -9.34 6.08
N ARG A 156 -0.96 -8.64 5.40
CA ARG A 156 -1.18 -7.28 4.88
C ARG A 156 -1.33 -7.20 3.36
N GLY A 157 -0.83 -8.20 2.61
CA GLY A 157 -0.85 -8.19 1.14
C GLY A 157 0.16 -7.20 0.56
N LEU A 158 -0.05 -6.77 -0.70
CA LEU A 158 0.78 -5.73 -1.30
C LEU A 158 0.70 -4.41 -0.52
N ASN A 159 1.77 -3.61 -0.54
CA ASN A 159 1.78 -2.21 -0.09
C ASN A 159 0.98 -1.30 -1.04
N MET A 160 -0.27 -1.69 -1.26
CA MET A 160 -1.21 -1.05 -2.16
C MET A 160 -2.52 -0.80 -1.45
N MET A 161 -3.05 0.39 -1.68
CA MET A 161 -4.37 0.76 -1.19
C MET A 161 -5.18 1.31 -2.36
N MET A 162 -6.50 1.32 -2.22
CA MET A 162 -7.39 1.89 -3.22
C MET A 162 -8.06 3.15 -2.71
N ASP A 163 -8.27 4.08 -3.63
CA ASP A 163 -9.26 5.12 -3.46
C ASP A 163 -10.64 4.48 -3.61
N GLY A 164 -11.20 4.07 -2.46
CA GLY A 164 -12.45 3.29 -2.40
C GLY A 164 -13.41 3.77 -1.32
N ILE A 165 -13.21 4.97 -0.75
CA ILE A 165 -14.13 5.54 0.24
C ILE A 165 -15.54 5.69 -0.37
N HIS A 166 -15.64 6.07 -1.64
CA HIS A 166 -16.90 6.24 -2.37
C HIS A 166 -17.67 4.94 -2.62
N LEU A 167 -17.06 3.78 -2.38
CA LEU A 167 -17.77 2.51 -2.41
C LEU A 167 -18.77 2.41 -1.25
N PHE A 168 -18.56 3.13 -0.14
CA PHE A 168 -19.38 3.05 1.07
C PHE A 168 -20.24 4.31 1.20
N PRO A 169 -21.50 4.32 0.71
CA PRO A 169 -22.35 5.51 0.73
C PRO A 169 -22.65 6.00 2.15
N ASP A 170 -22.63 5.09 3.13
CA ASP A 170 -22.90 5.41 4.54
C ASP A 170 -21.62 5.73 5.33
N GLY A 171 -20.46 5.76 4.66
CA GLY A 171 -19.15 5.91 5.27
C GLY A 171 -18.61 4.63 5.91
N SER A 172 -17.35 4.70 6.35
CA SER A 172 -16.67 3.62 7.08
C SER A 172 -15.61 4.20 8.00
N HIS A 173 -15.28 3.51 9.08
CA HIS A 173 -14.26 3.99 10.01
C HIS A 173 -12.86 4.02 9.36
N PRO A 174 -12.11 5.15 9.42
CA PRO A 174 -10.79 5.31 8.78
C PRO A 174 -9.77 4.23 9.15
N GLN A 175 -9.64 3.92 10.44
CA GLN A 175 -8.68 2.94 10.97
C GLN A 175 -9.22 1.49 11.05
N HIS A 176 -10.55 1.32 10.94
CA HIS A 176 -11.25 0.06 11.15
C HIS A 176 -12.28 -0.11 10.05
N GLN A 177 -11.80 -0.22 8.82
CA GLN A 177 -12.58 -0.07 7.60
C GLN A 177 -13.76 -1.04 7.47
N TYR A 178 -13.77 -2.15 8.22
CA TYR A 178 -14.88 -3.09 8.31
C TYR A 178 -16.03 -2.66 9.26
N GLN A 179 -15.89 -1.52 9.94
CA GLN A 179 -16.84 -1.00 10.92
C GLN A 179 -17.43 0.34 10.45
N ASP A 180 -18.66 0.62 10.88
CA ASP A 180 -19.25 1.94 10.67
C ASP A 180 -18.56 3.00 11.53
N TYR A 181 -18.77 4.26 11.18
CA TYR A 181 -18.16 5.41 11.85
C TYR A 181 -18.55 5.51 13.33
N MET A 182 -19.66 4.89 13.74
CA MET A 182 -20.17 4.90 15.11
C MET A 182 -19.83 3.62 15.89
N TRP A 183 -18.98 2.75 15.32
CA TRP A 183 -18.51 1.52 15.94
C TRP A 183 -19.61 0.52 16.34
N HIS A 184 -20.75 0.49 15.63
CA HIS A 184 -21.77 -0.52 15.88
C HIS A 184 -21.30 -1.87 15.30
N SER A 185 -21.02 -2.80 16.20
CA SER A 185 -20.15 -3.96 15.99
C SER A 185 -20.70 -5.10 15.12
N PHE A 186 -21.86 -4.96 14.46
CA PHE A 186 -22.52 -6.10 13.80
C PHE A 186 -23.20 -5.84 12.45
N LYS A 187 -23.17 -4.61 11.91
CA LYS A 187 -23.84 -4.33 10.64
C LYS A 187 -22.84 -4.45 9.48
N ARG A 188 -23.08 -5.39 8.56
CA ARG A 188 -22.33 -5.45 7.29
C ARG A 188 -22.54 -4.12 6.56
N LEU A 189 -21.47 -3.36 6.39
CA LEU A 189 -21.51 -2.08 5.70
C LEU A 189 -22.05 -2.25 4.27
N ARG A 190 -23.02 -1.42 3.88
CA ARG A 190 -23.47 -1.37 2.49
C ARG A 190 -22.34 -0.79 1.65
N HIS A 191 -22.11 -1.42 0.50
CA HIS A 191 -21.10 -0.97 -0.45
C HIS A 191 -21.51 -1.28 -1.88
N TYR A 192 -20.94 -0.51 -2.80
CA TYR A 192 -20.93 -0.80 -4.23
C TYR A 192 -19.76 -1.73 -4.57
N THR A 193 -19.90 -2.48 -5.65
CA THR A 193 -18.78 -3.24 -6.24
C THR A 193 -17.87 -2.30 -7.04
N ARG A 194 -16.64 -2.75 -7.36
CA ARG A 194 -15.70 -1.96 -8.19
C ARG A 194 -16.17 -1.89 -9.64
N THR A 195 -16.95 -2.88 -10.06
CA THR A 195 -17.63 -2.88 -11.36
C THR A 195 -18.68 -1.76 -11.45
N GLN A 196 -19.43 -1.52 -10.38
CA GLN A 196 -20.42 -0.43 -10.32
C GLN A 196 -19.77 0.94 -10.16
N ARG A 197 -18.67 1.00 -9.41
CA ARG A 197 -17.92 2.23 -9.11
C ARG A 197 -16.43 1.96 -9.20
N PRO A 198 -15.80 2.25 -10.36
CA PRO A 198 -14.38 2.03 -10.56
C PRO A 198 -13.54 2.71 -9.46
N VAL A 199 -12.41 2.08 -9.15
CA VAL A 199 -11.46 2.53 -8.13
C VAL A 199 -10.09 2.73 -8.77
N LYS A 200 -9.28 3.62 -8.16
CA LYS A 200 -7.86 3.75 -8.49
C LYS A 200 -7.03 3.16 -7.36
N TYR A 201 -6.06 2.32 -7.70
CA TYR A 201 -5.10 1.76 -6.75
C TYR A 201 -3.85 2.62 -6.67
N TYR A 202 -3.19 2.61 -5.52
CA TYR A 202 -1.98 3.37 -5.28
C TYR A 202 -0.95 2.53 -4.53
N PHE A 203 0.31 2.61 -4.97
CA PHE A 203 1.47 2.25 -4.17
C PHE A 203 1.59 3.22 -3.00
N ILE A 204 1.82 2.63 -1.83
CA ILE A 204 2.02 3.34 -0.58
C ILE A 204 3.31 2.86 0.08
N ASP A 205 3.79 3.65 1.04
CA ASP A 205 4.90 3.29 1.91
C ASP A 205 6.25 3.09 1.19
N PHE A 206 6.94 4.21 0.95
CA PHE A 206 8.25 4.26 0.31
C PHE A 206 9.41 4.29 1.33
N GLY A 207 9.16 3.85 2.57
CA GLY A 207 10.11 3.96 3.69
C GLY A 207 11.46 3.31 3.41
N ILE A 208 11.50 2.23 2.64
CA ILE A 208 12.76 1.60 2.23
C ILE A 208 13.01 1.64 0.72
N SER A 209 12.20 2.39 -0.02
CA SER A 209 12.40 2.55 -1.45
C SER A 209 13.70 3.28 -1.72
N SER A 210 14.28 3.04 -2.89
CA SER A 210 15.52 3.67 -3.32
C SER A 210 15.33 4.36 -4.66
N MET A 211 15.74 5.62 -4.72
CA MET A 211 15.71 6.43 -5.94
C MET A 211 17.13 6.61 -6.45
N PHE A 212 17.41 6.08 -7.64
CA PHE A 212 18.75 6.05 -8.21
C PHE A 212 18.96 7.18 -9.21
N ALA A 213 20.16 7.76 -9.24
CA ALA A 213 20.56 8.66 -10.30
C ALA A 213 20.65 7.92 -11.66
N PRO A 214 20.57 8.62 -12.82
CA PRO A 214 20.59 7.99 -14.14
C PRO A 214 21.76 7.02 -14.38
N GLU A 215 22.95 7.38 -13.88
CA GLU A 215 24.20 6.63 -14.07
C GLU A 215 24.54 5.71 -12.88
N GLU A 216 23.70 5.71 -11.83
CA GLU A 216 23.97 4.97 -10.60
C GLU A 216 23.60 3.50 -10.74
N ASP A 217 24.41 2.64 -10.14
CA ASP A 217 24.11 1.22 -10.04
C ASP A 217 22.89 0.98 -9.12
N THR A 218 21.91 0.19 -9.57
CA THR A 218 20.67 -0.05 -8.82
C THR A 218 20.82 -1.13 -7.73
N ARG A 219 22.05 -1.52 -7.40
CA ARG A 219 22.39 -2.41 -6.29
C ARG A 219 22.39 -1.66 -4.98
N VAL A 220 21.73 -2.22 -3.98
CA VAL A 220 21.62 -1.68 -2.61
C VAL A 220 21.91 -2.78 -1.61
N GLU A 221 22.41 -2.40 -0.45
CA GLU A 221 22.52 -3.33 0.67
C GLU A 221 21.14 -3.70 1.20
N GLY A 222 20.97 -4.97 1.59
CA GLY A 222 19.73 -5.49 2.16
C GLY A 222 19.37 -4.83 3.49
N ILE A 223 18.11 -4.50 3.68
CA ILE A 223 17.55 -3.83 4.86
C ILE A 223 16.85 -4.85 5.78
N GLU A 224 17.11 -4.77 7.09
CA GLU A 224 16.31 -5.48 8.09
C GLU A 224 14.86 -4.94 8.08
N GLY A 225 13.89 -5.80 7.74
CA GLY A 225 12.48 -5.44 7.72
C GLY A 225 11.98 -5.13 9.13
N GLY A 226 11.33 -3.98 9.29
CA GLY A 226 10.58 -3.69 10.52
C GLY A 226 9.30 -4.53 10.58
N ASP A 227 8.95 -5.01 11.78
CA ASP A 227 7.61 -5.51 12.14
C ASP A 227 7.29 -6.99 11.78
N ASN A 228 8.12 -7.95 12.22
CA ASN A 228 7.92 -9.42 12.06
C ASN A 228 7.67 -9.92 10.62
N SER A 229 7.90 -9.05 9.64
CA SER A 229 8.02 -9.39 8.23
C SER A 229 9.38 -10.03 8.02
N PRO A 230 9.53 -11.01 7.13
CA PRO A 230 10.85 -11.50 6.79
C PRO A 230 11.69 -10.30 6.31
N SER A 231 12.84 -10.07 6.94
CA SER A 231 13.74 -8.98 6.53
C SER A 231 14.11 -9.10 5.04
N GLU A 232 14.54 -8.03 4.38
CA GLU A 232 15.20 -8.22 3.08
C GLU A 232 16.40 -9.15 3.27
N GLU A 233 17.03 -9.16 4.45
CA GLU A 233 18.04 -10.14 4.82
C GLU A 233 17.50 -11.58 4.87
N GLU A 234 16.28 -11.85 5.33
CA GLU A 234 15.65 -13.18 5.31
C GLU A 234 15.20 -13.58 3.90
N ILE A 235 14.60 -12.67 3.14
CA ILE A 235 14.32 -12.86 1.70
C ILE A 235 15.64 -13.15 0.95
N CYS A 236 16.70 -12.42 1.25
CA CYS A 236 18.05 -12.65 0.74
C CYS A 236 18.71 -13.90 1.34
N ARG A 237 18.34 -14.35 2.55
CA ARG A 237 18.88 -15.57 3.18
C ARG A 237 18.30 -16.82 2.52
N PHE A 238 17.06 -16.76 2.08
CA PHE A 238 16.43 -17.81 1.26
C PHE A 238 16.78 -17.67 -0.24
N HIS A 239 17.13 -16.47 -0.69
CA HIS A 239 17.49 -16.19 -2.08
C HIS A 239 18.66 -15.17 -2.20
N PRO A 240 19.91 -15.60 -1.93
CA PRO A 240 21.09 -14.73 -1.82
C PRO A 240 21.52 -14.01 -3.11
N LYS A 241 20.76 -14.19 -4.20
CA LYS A 241 21.00 -13.58 -5.51
C LYS A 241 20.20 -12.28 -5.73
N PHE A 242 19.28 -11.90 -4.83
CA PHE A 242 18.54 -10.62 -4.93
C PHE A 242 19.36 -9.38 -4.56
N TRP A 243 20.63 -9.54 -4.19
CA TRP A 243 21.60 -8.46 -4.02
C TRP A 243 21.94 -7.72 -5.34
N ILE A 244 21.53 -8.26 -6.49
CA ILE A 244 22.06 -7.85 -7.80
C ILE A 244 21.27 -6.70 -8.45
N CYS A 245 19.98 -6.50 -8.13
CA CYS A 245 19.20 -5.40 -8.73
C CYS A 245 17.88 -5.14 -7.97
N SER A 246 17.75 -3.96 -7.35
CA SER A 246 16.55 -3.57 -6.59
C SER A 246 15.27 -3.54 -7.45
N LEU A 247 15.40 -3.19 -8.73
CA LEU A 247 14.26 -3.17 -9.65
C LEU A 247 13.78 -4.60 -9.98
N CYS A 248 14.69 -5.56 -10.12
CA CYS A 248 14.32 -6.96 -10.33
C CYS A 248 13.66 -7.56 -9.09
N THR A 249 14.05 -7.12 -7.89
CA THR A 249 13.42 -7.53 -6.63
C THR A 249 11.93 -7.18 -6.61
N ASP A 250 11.54 -5.99 -7.08
CA ASP A 250 10.12 -5.62 -7.19
C ASP A 250 9.35 -6.59 -8.08
N ILE A 251 9.91 -6.94 -9.25
CA ILE A 251 9.30 -7.91 -10.20
C ILE A 251 9.14 -9.28 -9.53
N TYR A 252 10.18 -9.77 -8.88
CA TYR A 252 10.14 -11.07 -8.21
C TYR A 252 9.11 -11.09 -7.09
N CYS A 253 9.17 -10.15 -6.14
CA CYS A 253 8.25 -10.08 -5.00
C CYS A 253 6.79 -10.00 -5.45
N LEU A 254 6.56 -9.26 -6.53
CA LEU A 254 5.25 -9.10 -7.11
C LEU A 254 4.76 -10.38 -7.81
N GLY A 255 5.63 -11.05 -8.57
CA GLY A 255 5.33 -12.35 -9.17
C GLY A 255 5.04 -13.41 -8.10
N ASP A 256 5.83 -13.41 -7.02
CA ASP A 256 5.66 -14.33 -5.89
C ASP A 256 4.33 -14.10 -5.15
N TRP A 257 3.93 -12.84 -5.00
CA TRP A 257 2.62 -12.49 -4.46
C TRP A 257 1.49 -13.00 -5.35
N ILE A 258 1.55 -12.82 -6.68
CA ILE A 258 0.53 -13.40 -7.58
C ILE A 258 0.51 -14.92 -7.45
N ARG A 259 1.69 -15.55 -7.45
CA ARG A 259 1.84 -17.00 -7.35
C ARG A 259 1.13 -17.53 -6.12
N THR A 260 1.40 -16.95 -4.97
CA THR A 260 0.90 -17.41 -3.67
C THR A 260 -0.59 -17.08 -3.47
N GLU A 261 -1.05 -15.89 -3.88
CA GLU A 261 -2.41 -15.44 -3.62
C GLU A 261 -3.44 -15.92 -4.66
N LEU A 262 -3.08 -15.95 -5.96
CA LEU A 262 -4.00 -16.34 -7.04
C LEU A 262 -3.81 -17.77 -7.52
N LEU A 263 -2.56 -18.23 -7.68
CA LEU A 263 -2.25 -19.43 -8.46
C LEU A 263 -2.08 -20.69 -7.61
N GLU A 264 -1.73 -20.52 -6.33
CA GLU A 264 -1.54 -21.59 -5.36
C GLU A 264 -2.75 -21.73 -4.43
N VAL A 265 -3.13 -22.98 -4.15
CA VAL A 265 -4.14 -23.31 -3.14
C VAL A 265 -3.43 -23.48 -1.80
N ASN A 266 -3.21 -22.37 -1.09
CA ASN A 266 -2.60 -22.40 0.24
C ASN A 266 -3.66 -22.53 1.35
N HIS A 267 -3.84 -23.72 1.89
CA HIS A 267 -4.73 -24.00 3.04
C HIS A 267 -4.31 -23.33 4.36
N ARG A 268 -3.21 -22.57 4.38
CA ARG A 268 -2.65 -21.92 5.59
C ARG A 268 -2.99 -20.43 5.73
N GLN A 269 -3.57 -19.77 4.73
CA GLN A 269 -3.94 -18.36 4.81
C GLN A 269 -5.41 -18.18 5.18
N ARG A 270 -5.68 -17.25 6.11
CA ARG A 270 -7.04 -16.93 6.62
C ARG A 270 -7.80 -15.92 5.73
N TYR A 271 -7.20 -15.44 4.64
CA TYR A 271 -7.71 -14.34 3.82
C TYR A 271 -7.51 -14.62 2.33
N ASP A 272 -8.22 -15.60 1.76
CA ASP A 272 -8.24 -15.71 0.29
C ASP A 272 -8.84 -14.43 -0.32
N LEU A 273 -8.15 -13.84 -1.30
CA LEU A 273 -8.58 -12.65 -2.07
C LEU A 273 -9.97 -12.83 -2.70
N MET A 274 -10.34 -14.07 -2.99
CA MET A 274 -11.63 -14.51 -3.51
C MET A 274 -12.04 -15.84 -2.85
N ASP A 275 -13.27 -16.30 -3.07
CA ASP A 275 -13.65 -17.66 -2.69
C ASP A 275 -12.73 -18.68 -3.41
N VAL A 276 -12.41 -19.81 -2.77
CA VAL A 276 -11.41 -20.81 -3.25
C VAL A 276 -11.76 -21.32 -4.66
N SER A 277 -13.04 -21.29 -5.02
CA SER A 277 -13.57 -21.64 -6.34
C SER A 277 -13.21 -20.65 -7.46
N ALA A 278 -12.75 -19.44 -7.15
CA ALA A 278 -12.38 -18.41 -8.13
C ALA A 278 -10.90 -18.46 -8.58
N LYS A 279 -10.05 -19.29 -7.94
CA LYS A 279 -8.62 -19.41 -8.31
C LYS A 279 -8.39 -20.11 -9.66
N TYR A 280 -9.39 -20.83 -10.19
CA TYR A 280 -9.30 -21.59 -11.45
C TYR A 280 -9.33 -20.73 -12.74
N GLY A 281 -9.50 -19.41 -12.64
CA GLY A 281 -9.58 -18.53 -13.82
C GLY A 281 -8.28 -17.81 -14.21
N PHE A 282 -7.22 -17.93 -13.41
CA PHE A 282 -5.97 -17.16 -13.60
C PHE A 282 -4.81 -17.97 -14.17
N ASP A 283 -5.07 -19.18 -14.68
CA ASP A 283 -4.02 -20.04 -15.24
C ASP A 283 -3.23 -19.39 -16.40
N PHE A 284 -3.85 -18.45 -17.11
CA PHE A 284 -3.18 -17.67 -18.16
C PHE A 284 -1.99 -16.84 -17.63
N MET A 285 -1.99 -16.47 -16.34
CA MET A 285 -0.89 -15.71 -15.72
C MET A 285 0.31 -16.60 -15.36
N ARG A 286 0.19 -17.94 -15.38
CA ARG A 286 1.24 -18.85 -14.90
C ARG A 286 2.57 -18.69 -15.63
N LEU A 287 2.54 -18.49 -16.95
CA LEU A 287 3.76 -18.31 -17.75
C LEU A 287 4.49 -17.02 -17.36
N LEU A 288 3.75 -15.92 -17.24
CA LEU A 288 4.34 -14.65 -16.80
C LEU A 288 4.89 -14.77 -15.38
N VAL A 289 4.07 -15.28 -14.44
CA VAL A 289 4.47 -15.41 -13.04
C VAL A 289 5.71 -16.29 -12.92
N SER A 290 5.77 -17.41 -13.65
CA SER A 290 6.96 -18.28 -13.67
C SER A 290 8.21 -17.58 -14.20
N ALA A 291 8.08 -16.64 -15.14
CA ALA A 291 9.19 -15.82 -15.61
C ALA A 291 9.60 -14.78 -14.56
N MET A 292 8.63 -14.15 -13.90
CA MET A 292 8.87 -13.17 -12.82
C MET A 292 9.55 -13.78 -11.60
N VAL A 293 9.22 -15.03 -11.25
CA VAL A 293 9.78 -15.74 -10.09
C VAL A 293 10.94 -16.68 -10.44
N HIS A 294 11.68 -16.41 -11.52
CA HIS A 294 12.79 -17.26 -11.93
C HIS A 294 13.90 -17.32 -10.85
N ASP A 295 14.46 -18.50 -10.58
CA ASP A 295 15.57 -18.73 -9.61
C ASP A 295 16.86 -17.92 -9.88
N ASP A 296 16.91 -17.23 -11.01
CA ASP A 296 18.03 -16.45 -11.49
C ASP A 296 17.50 -15.04 -11.75
N PRO A 297 17.75 -14.07 -10.84
CA PRO A 297 17.22 -12.71 -10.96
C PRO A 297 17.64 -11.99 -12.25
N ALA A 298 18.74 -12.41 -12.88
CA ALA A 298 19.17 -11.89 -14.17
C ALA A 298 18.30 -12.37 -15.35
N LYS A 299 17.50 -13.42 -15.14
CA LYS A 299 16.54 -13.98 -16.10
C LYS A 299 15.11 -13.56 -15.81
N CYS A 300 14.86 -12.90 -14.68
CA CYS A 300 13.58 -12.24 -14.45
C CYS A 300 13.38 -11.18 -15.54
N PRO A 301 12.17 -11.09 -16.13
CA PRO A 301 11.88 -10.07 -17.13
C PRO A 301 12.06 -8.68 -16.52
N LYS A 302 12.54 -7.74 -17.32
CA LYS A 302 12.45 -6.32 -16.98
C LYS A 302 10.99 -5.89 -17.02
N ILE A 303 10.66 -4.80 -16.35
CA ILE A 303 9.29 -4.29 -16.36
C ILE A 303 8.74 -4.06 -17.77
N ASP A 304 9.60 -3.64 -18.72
CA ASP A 304 9.23 -3.43 -20.13
C ASP A 304 8.85 -4.74 -20.84
N GLU A 305 9.37 -5.88 -20.38
CA GLU A 305 9.10 -7.21 -20.92
C GLU A 305 7.89 -7.88 -20.25
N VAL A 306 7.42 -7.34 -19.13
CA VAL A 306 6.20 -7.77 -18.42
C VAL A 306 4.95 -7.10 -19.02
N VAL A 307 5.11 -5.97 -19.69
CA VAL A 307 4.03 -5.06 -20.14
C VAL A 307 3.52 -5.39 -21.57
N VAL A 308 3.87 -6.56 -22.12
CA VAL A 308 3.61 -6.96 -23.54
C VAL A 308 2.15 -7.14 -23.87
#